data_AF-A0AAV9QH97-F1
#
_entry.id   AF-A0AAV9QH97-F1
#
_cell.length_a   1.000
_cell.length_b   1.000
_cell.length_c   1.000
_cell.angle_alpha   90.00
_cell.angle_beta   90.00
_cell.angle_gamma   90.00
#
_symmetry.space_group_name_H-M   'P 1'
#
loop_
_entity.id
_entity.type
_entity.pdbx_description
1 polymer ?
#
loop_
_entity_poly.entity_id
_entity_poly.type
_entity_poly.pdbx_seq_one_letter_code
_entity_poly.pdbx_strand_id
1 'polypeptide(L)'
;MKPKTEAQKRHTPSIRQSQSAKLKKKQRERPKLPPVGERAAQRRRIVLSNTNALAVDGMENWGTENMTDPGLIGQVAGLDGALLDQLRDAKAFKRTQNWSLFRRPATLIRNETIAIGKELESVNDGTTAKHLVVGERQSGKSILMLQTMCMAYMNNWIVLNVPEAQDFMNNTSSYAPLRQQDGRPSEGEQLYIQPHLTQGLLTRALYSNESVLKGLKINHELPKSLALKAQASLKDLLQLAADDHTLAWPVWKAFWRELSEPGTNPRPRVLFAADSIDHWMGPSKYYNAEHEIIHSQQFTLVRHFTNLMFAKQGSPFANGGMIMFCTTGSNTPAYPTLKLLIDQMRARARGIPPTSADFPLPAPFSKPDPHVLELTSGSENVKLLDLNGLSVPESRGYLEYFANSGLLQTQLNEGKVAELRSLSAGGIVGELAKLGSRIRF
;
A
#
# COMPACT_ATOMS: atom_id res chain seq x y z
N MET A 1 80.55 -42.92 -59.95
CA MET A 1 80.41 -44.38 -59.73
C MET A 1 78.92 -44.73 -59.78
N LYS A 2 78.50 -45.53 -60.78
CA LYS A 2 77.28 -46.36 -60.70
C LYS A 2 77.64 -47.65 -59.91
N PRO A 3 76.71 -48.52 -59.42
CA PRO A 3 75.26 -48.61 -59.69
C PRO A 3 74.35 -49.06 -58.50
N LYS A 4 73.02 -49.10 -58.79
CA LYS A 4 71.95 -50.00 -58.28
C LYS A 4 71.56 -49.84 -56.78
N THR A 5 70.27 -49.82 -56.42
CA THR A 5 69.24 -50.78 -56.82
C THR A 5 67.85 -50.17 -56.79
N GLU A 6 67.04 -50.48 -57.80
CA GLU A 6 65.60 -50.21 -57.85
C GLU A 6 64.85 -51.08 -56.83
N ALA A 7 63.94 -50.46 -56.09
CA ALA A 7 62.81 -51.16 -55.47
C ALA A 7 61.54 -50.34 -55.73
N GLN A 8 60.65 -50.94 -56.52
CA GLN A 8 59.35 -50.44 -56.93
C GLN A 8 58.49 -50.06 -55.72
N LYS A 9 58.17 -48.76 -55.57
CA LYS A 9 57.04 -48.32 -54.74
C LYS A 9 55.83 -48.13 -55.63
N ARG A 10 54.85 -49.02 -55.46
CA ARG A 10 53.50 -48.90 -56.01
C ARG A 10 52.93 -47.53 -55.68
N HIS A 11 52.47 -46.82 -56.70
CA HIS A 11 51.67 -45.60 -56.56
C HIS A 11 50.38 -45.93 -55.79
N THR A 12 50.34 -45.59 -54.51
CA THR A 12 49.07 -45.35 -53.82
C THR A 12 48.64 -43.92 -54.18
N PRO A 13 47.46 -43.71 -54.80
CA PRO A 13 46.96 -42.37 -55.01
C PRO A 13 46.74 -41.74 -53.63
N SER A 14 47.36 -40.58 -53.42
CA SER A 14 47.08 -39.71 -52.27
C SER A 14 45.57 -39.52 -52.18
N ILE A 15 44.95 -40.18 -51.19
CA ILE A 15 43.57 -39.94 -50.84
C ILE A 15 43.52 -38.46 -50.43
N ARG A 16 42.85 -37.65 -51.26
CA ARG A 16 42.52 -36.26 -50.93
C ARG A 16 41.82 -36.29 -49.57
N GLN A 17 42.52 -35.91 -48.51
CA GLN A 17 41.88 -35.56 -47.25
C GLN A 17 40.92 -34.43 -47.58
N SER A 18 39.63 -34.71 -47.51
CA SER A 18 38.61 -33.69 -47.60
C SER A 18 38.89 -32.70 -46.47
N GLN A 19 39.37 -31.51 -46.83
CA GLN A 19 39.27 -30.36 -45.94
C GLN A 19 37.79 -30.04 -45.82
N SER A 20 37.11 -30.80 -44.96
CA SER A 20 35.78 -30.44 -44.50
C SER A 20 35.94 -29.10 -43.80
N ALA A 21 35.44 -28.06 -44.46
CA ALA A 21 35.38 -26.73 -43.88
C ALA A 21 34.63 -26.86 -42.56
N LYS A 22 35.35 -26.78 -41.43
CA LYS A 22 34.75 -26.68 -40.11
C LYS A 22 33.99 -25.37 -40.09
N LEU A 23 32.70 -25.41 -40.43
CA LEU A 23 31.77 -24.31 -40.24
C LEU A 23 31.95 -23.84 -38.80
N LYS A 24 32.44 -22.60 -38.61
CA LYS A 24 32.52 -21.99 -37.29
C LYS A 24 31.13 -22.11 -36.68
N LYS A 25 30.99 -22.88 -35.59
CA LYS A 25 29.73 -22.96 -34.84
C LYS A 25 29.26 -21.53 -34.61
N LYS A 26 28.07 -21.17 -35.11
CA LYS A 26 27.47 -19.86 -34.89
C LYS A 26 27.60 -19.54 -33.40
N GLN A 27 28.33 -18.46 -33.08
CA GLN A 27 28.47 -18.00 -31.71
C GLN A 27 27.05 -17.71 -31.23
N ARG A 28 26.52 -18.55 -30.34
CA ARG A 28 25.24 -18.26 -29.69
C ARG A 28 25.45 -16.96 -28.93
N GLU A 29 24.78 -15.90 -29.36
CA GLU A 29 24.73 -14.65 -28.62
C GLU A 29 24.23 -14.98 -27.22
N ARG A 30 25.07 -14.74 -26.21
CA ARG A 30 24.66 -14.92 -24.83
C ARG A 30 23.67 -13.80 -24.50
N PRO A 31 22.51 -14.10 -23.91
CA PRO A 31 21.56 -13.06 -23.53
C PRO A 31 22.24 -12.07 -22.58
N LYS A 32 22.08 -10.78 -22.86
CA LYS A 32 22.61 -9.72 -22.00
C LYS A 32 21.99 -9.83 -20.62
N LEU A 33 22.81 -9.61 -19.59
CA LEU A 33 22.30 -9.50 -18.23
C LEU A 33 21.40 -8.27 -18.14
N PRO A 34 20.24 -8.36 -17.48
CA PRO A 34 19.38 -7.21 -17.30
C PRO A 34 20.08 -6.16 -16.43
N PRO A 35 19.90 -4.84 -16.71
CA PRO A 35 20.41 -3.75 -15.90
C PRO A 35 19.96 -3.83 -14.44
N VAL A 36 20.75 -3.17 -13.58
CA VAL A 36 20.50 -3.10 -12.13
C VAL A 36 19.11 -2.50 -11.89
N GLY A 37 18.30 -3.20 -11.08
CA GLY A 37 16.94 -2.76 -10.75
C GLY A 37 15.85 -3.24 -11.70
N GLU A 38 16.13 -3.63 -12.95
CA GLU A 38 15.08 -4.04 -13.90
C GLU A 38 14.29 -5.25 -13.40
N ARG A 39 14.98 -6.26 -12.86
CA ARG A 39 14.31 -7.44 -12.27
C ARG A 39 13.39 -7.07 -11.11
N ALA A 40 13.77 -6.09 -10.29
CA ALA A 40 12.95 -5.62 -9.18
C ALA A 40 11.74 -4.82 -9.67
N ALA A 41 11.96 -3.92 -10.64
CA ALA A 41 10.91 -3.15 -11.30
C ALA A 41 9.90 -4.08 -12.00
N GLN A 42 10.35 -5.11 -12.71
CA GLN A 42 9.49 -6.09 -13.37
C GLN A 42 8.61 -6.84 -12.37
N ARG A 43 9.14 -7.23 -11.20
CA ARG A 43 8.37 -7.91 -10.13
C ARG A 43 7.37 -6.98 -9.41
N ARG A 44 7.58 -5.67 -9.47
CA ARG A 44 6.75 -4.62 -8.86
C ARG A 44 5.84 -3.91 -9.87
N ARG A 45 5.99 -4.20 -11.16
CA ARG A 45 5.18 -3.60 -12.22
C ARG A 45 3.73 -4.00 -12.05
N ILE A 46 2.85 -3.02 -12.16
CA ILE A 46 1.41 -3.21 -12.13
C ILE A 46 0.88 -2.91 -13.54
N VAL A 47 0.02 -3.79 -14.04
CA VAL A 47 -0.64 -3.63 -15.34
C VAL A 47 -2.11 -3.40 -15.07
N LEU A 48 -2.59 -2.22 -15.45
CA LEU A 48 -3.95 -1.74 -15.11
C LEU A 48 -4.96 -1.92 -16.25
N SER A 49 -4.50 -2.25 -17.46
CA SER A 49 -5.37 -2.40 -18.63
C SER A 49 -4.94 -3.58 -19.47
N ASN A 50 -5.92 -4.33 -19.97
CA ASN A 50 -5.72 -5.40 -20.93
C ASN A 50 -6.54 -5.12 -22.18
N THR A 51 -5.86 -4.92 -23.31
CA THR A 51 -6.53 -4.64 -24.59
C THR A 51 -7.31 -5.83 -25.13
N ASN A 52 -7.00 -7.05 -24.68
CA ASN A 52 -7.68 -8.25 -25.15
C ASN A 52 -8.97 -8.56 -24.36
N ALA A 53 -9.18 -7.89 -23.21
CA ALA A 53 -10.39 -8.06 -22.42
C ALA A 53 -11.57 -7.30 -23.07
N LEU A 54 -12.77 -7.89 -22.99
CA LEU A 54 -13.99 -7.25 -23.48
C LEU A 54 -14.32 -6.00 -22.63
N ALA A 55 -14.85 -4.98 -23.29
CA ALA A 55 -15.41 -3.84 -22.58
C ALA A 55 -16.79 -4.23 -22.04
N VAL A 56 -17.06 -3.94 -20.77
CA VAL A 56 -18.37 -4.15 -20.17
C VAL A 56 -19.26 -2.97 -20.55
N ASP A 57 -20.29 -3.23 -21.35
CA ASP A 57 -21.27 -2.24 -21.76
C ASP A 57 -22.06 -1.71 -20.56
N GLY A 58 -22.30 -0.40 -20.52
CA GLY A 58 -23.08 0.25 -19.47
C GLY A 58 -22.36 0.42 -18.11
N MET A 59 -21.07 0.09 -18.00
CA MET A 59 -20.34 0.31 -16.74
C MET A 59 -20.17 1.81 -16.46
N GLU A 60 -20.77 2.27 -15.36
CA GLU A 60 -20.72 3.66 -14.92
C GLU A 60 -19.32 4.05 -14.43
N ASN A 61 -18.97 5.33 -14.58
CA ASN A 61 -17.76 5.90 -14.00
C ASN A 61 -18.03 6.34 -12.57
N TRP A 62 -17.12 6.01 -11.67
CA TRP A 62 -17.20 6.49 -10.30
C TRP A 62 -16.69 7.92 -10.20
N GLY A 63 -17.51 8.81 -9.65
CA GLY A 63 -17.25 10.24 -9.56
C GLY A 63 -17.86 10.86 -8.29
N THR A 64 -17.85 12.19 -8.22
CA THR A 64 -18.32 12.93 -7.04
C THR A 64 -19.82 12.81 -6.80
N GLU A 65 -20.62 12.69 -7.86
CA GLU A 65 -22.09 12.70 -7.77
C GLU A 65 -22.67 11.35 -7.30
N ASN A 66 -22.01 10.25 -7.65
CA ASN A 66 -22.48 8.88 -7.37
C ASN A 66 -21.67 8.19 -6.26
N MET A 67 -20.76 8.92 -5.59
CA MET A 67 -19.84 8.38 -4.59
C MET A 67 -20.54 7.66 -3.43
N THR A 68 -21.66 8.21 -2.97
CA THR A 68 -22.40 7.75 -1.78
C THR A 68 -23.78 7.16 -2.09
N ASP A 69 -24.08 6.94 -3.37
CA ASP A 69 -25.36 6.38 -3.80
C ASP A 69 -25.52 4.91 -3.35
N PRO A 70 -26.51 4.58 -2.51
CA PRO A 70 -26.79 3.20 -2.14
C PRO A 70 -27.25 2.32 -3.32
N GLY A 71 -27.72 2.90 -4.43
CA GLY A 71 -28.10 2.15 -5.64
C GLY A 71 -26.92 1.38 -6.27
N LEU A 72 -25.69 1.84 -6.04
CA LEU A 72 -24.48 1.21 -6.56
C LEU A 72 -24.00 0.01 -5.72
N ILE A 73 -24.64 -0.31 -4.59
CA ILE A 73 -24.24 -1.47 -3.77
C ILE A 73 -24.27 -2.75 -4.61
N GLY A 74 -23.14 -3.44 -4.64
CA GLY A 74 -22.97 -4.68 -5.40
C GLY A 74 -22.70 -4.48 -6.89
N GLN A 75 -22.64 -3.24 -7.38
CA GLN A 75 -22.26 -2.94 -8.75
C GLN A 75 -20.77 -2.62 -8.85
N VAL A 76 -20.21 -2.83 -10.04
CA VAL A 76 -18.81 -2.54 -10.34
C VAL A 76 -18.73 -1.21 -11.09
N ALA A 77 -18.04 -0.23 -10.50
CA ALA A 77 -17.85 1.09 -11.08
C ALA A 77 -16.41 1.26 -11.59
N GLY A 78 -16.27 1.87 -12.77
CA GLY A 78 -14.99 2.15 -13.41
C GLY A 78 -14.29 3.36 -12.78
N LEU A 79 -12.96 3.31 -12.68
CA LEU A 79 -12.16 4.46 -12.25
C LEU A 79 -11.84 5.37 -13.43
N ASP A 80 -11.95 6.68 -13.22
CA ASP A 80 -11.56 7.68 -14.22
C ASP A 80 -10.03 7.72 -14.44
N GLY A 81 -9.61 8.17 -15.62
CA GLY A 81 -8.20 8.23 -16.03
C GLY A 81 -7.35 9.19 -15.20
N ALA A 82 -7.86 10.39 -14.89
CA ALA A 82 -7.10 11.37 -14.10
C ALA A 82 -6.88 10.89 -12.66
N LEU A 83 -7.94 10.32 -12.06
CA LEU A 83 -7.89 9.70 -10.75
C LEU A 83 -6.91 8.52 -10.70
N LEU A 84 -6.88 7.72 -11.77
CA LEU A 84 -6.00 6.56 -11.89
C LEU A 84 -4.51 6.95 -11.85
N ASP A 85 -4.14 8.08 -12.45
CA ASP A 85 -2.76 8.57 -12.41
C ASP A 85 -2.39 9.03 -10.98
N GLN A 86 -3.28 9.74 -10.27
CA GLN A 86 -3.07 10.09 -8.85
C GLN A 86 -2.90 8.85 -7.96
N LEU A 87 -3.73 7.82 -8.17
CA LEU A 87 -3.64 6.55 -7.44
C LEU A 87 -2.35 5.78 -7.76
N ARG A 88 -1.86 5.88 -9.01
CA ARG A 88 -0.59 5.29 -9.43
C ARG A 88 0.59 5.98 -8.76
N ASP A 89 0.59 7.30 -8.69
CA ASP A 89 1.63 8.09 -8.02
C ASP A 89 1.64 7.88 -6.51
N ALA A 90 0.46 7.74 -5.90
CA ALA A 90 0.30 7.36 -4.50
C ALA A 90 0.69 5.89 -4.23
N LYS A 91 0.96 5.07 -5.27
CA LYS A 91 1.19 3.63 -5.19
C LYS A 91 0.06 2.88 -4.46
N ALA A 92 -1.18 3.24 -4.73
CA ALA A 92 -2.37 2.62 -4.13
C ALA A 92 -2.59 1.18 -4.64
N PHE A 93 -2.29 0.93 -5.92
CA PHE A 93 -2.44 -0.38 -6.53
C PHE A 93 -1.38 -1.36 -6.04
N LYS A 94 -1.77 -2.63 -5.88
CA LYS A 94 -0.88 -3.73 -5.49
C LYS A 94 -0.78 -4.78 -6.58
N ARG A 95 0.40 -5.39 -6.72
CA ARG A 95 0.67 -6.45 -7.71
C ARG A 95 -0.17 -7.72 -7.51
N THR A 96 -0.66 -7.96 -6.30
CA THR A 96 -1.47 -9.14 -5.96
C THR A 96 -2.92 -8.98 -6.40
N GLN A 97 -3.31 -7.78 -6.83
CA GLN A 97 -4.62 -7.45 -7.37
C GLN A 97 -4.59 -7.69 -8.89
N ASN A 98 -5.61 -8.37 -9.41
CA ASN A 98 -5.65 -8.85 -10.79
C ASN A 98 -6.24 -7.81 -11.77
N TRP A 99 -5.74 -6.57 -11.75
CA TRP A 99 -6.21 -5.50 -12.64
C TRP A 99 -6.00 -5.81 -14.13
N SER A 100 -4.96 -6.59 -14.45
CA SER A 100 -4.61 -6.97 -15.81
C SER A 100 -5.61 -7.94 -16.47
N LEU A 101 -6.64 -8.38 -15.76
CA LEU A 101 -7.68 -9.22 -16.34
C LEU A 101 -8.70 -8.40 -17.13
N PHE A 102 -8.83 -7.10 -16.84
CA PHE A 102 -9.91 -6.27 -17.34
C PHE A 102 -9.42 -5.18 -18.28
N ARG A 103 -10.34 -4.64 -19.09
CA ARG A 103 -10.05 -3.58 -20.07
C ARG A 103 -9.64 -2.27 -19.38
N ARG A 104 -10.35 -1.90 -18.32
CA ARG A 104 -10.08 -0.73 -17.47
C ARG A 104 -10.22 -1.10 -15.98
N PRO A 105 -9.52 -0.41 -15.06
CA PRO A 105 -9.68 -0.65 -13.63
C PRO A 105 -11.08 -0.27 -13.15
N ALA A 106 -11.69 -1.19 -12.42
CA ALA A 106 -13.00 -1.01 -11.82
C ALA A 106 -13.03 -1.69 -10.45
N THR A 107 -13.85 -1.15 -9.55
CA THR A 107 -14.00 -1.68 -8.18
C THR A 107 -15.45 -1.93 -7.84
N LEU A 108 -15.69 -2.99 -7.07
CA LEU A 108 -17.01 -3.30 -6.53
C LEU A 108 -17.34 -2.33 -5.39
N ILE A 109 -18.48 -1.66 -5.49
CA ILE A 109 -18.98 -0.81 -4.40
C ILE A 109 -19.68 -1.70 -3.38
N ARG A 110 -19.16 -1.71 -2.15
CA ARG A 110 -19.70 -2.49 -1.03
C ARG A 110 -20.48 -1.62 -0.07
N ASN A 111 -21.23 -2.26 0.82
CA ASN A 111 -21.84 -1.58 1.96
C ASN A 111 -20.82 -0.79 2.79
N GLU A 112 -19.64 -1.37 3.05
CA GLU A 112 -18.59 -0.70 3.83
C GLU A 112 -18.01 0.51 3.08
N THR A 113 -17.94 0.45 1.74
CA THR A 113 -17.49 1.56 0.90
C THR A 113 -18.40 2.76 1.06
N ILE A 114 -19.72 2.58 0.96
CA ILE A 114 -20.69 3.67 1.12
C ILE A 114 -20.72 4.21 2.54
N ALA A 115 -20.56 3.35 3.55
CA ALA A 115 -20.44 3.79 4.93
C ALA A 115 -19.27 4.75 5.13
N ILE A 116 -18.09 4.43 4.57
CA ILE A 116 -16.91 5.30 4.61
C ILE A 116 -17.16 6.59 3.81
N GLY A 117 -17.81 6.51 2.65
CA GLY A 117 -18.14 7.70 1.85
C GLY A 117 -19.01 8.70 2.62
N LYS A 118 -20.04 8.20 3.32
CA LYS A 118 -20.89 9.02 4.19
C LYS A 118 -20.14 9.62 5.37
N GLU A 119 -19.18 8.88 5.94
CA GLU A 119 -18.32 9.40 7.01
C GLU A 119 -17.35 10.45 6.48
N LEU A 120 -16.85 10.30 5.26
CA LEU A 120 -15.95 11.26 4.62
C LEU A 120 -16.67 12.60 4.35
N GLU A 121 -17.95 12.54 3.95
CA GLU A 121 -18.80 13.72 3.81
C GLU A 121 -19.15 14.37 5.16
N SER A 122 -19.31 13.59 6.23
CA SER A 122 -19.70 14.10 7.55
C SER A 122 -18.55 14.66 8.39
N VAL A 123 -17.30 14.39 8.01
CA VAL A 123 -16.12 15.05 8.60
C VAL A 123 -16.27 16.56 8.40
N ASN A 124 -16.00 17.32 9.46
CA ASN A 124 -16.05 18.78 9.52
C ASN A 124 -14.73 19.30 10.07
N ASP A 125 -14.56 20.62 10.11
CA ASP A 125 -13.35 21.23 10.66
C ASP A 125 -13.16 20.80 12.13
N GLY A 126 -11.94 20.37 12.45
CA GLY A 126 -11.60 19.87 13.78
C GLY A 126 -12.11 18.47 14.11
N THR A 127 -12.78 17.74 13.20
CA THR A 127 -13.12 16.32 13.41
C THR A 127 -12.21 15.41 12.59
N THR A 128 -11.72 14.33 13.21
CA THR A 128 -10.91 13.32 12.52
C THR A 128 -11.54 11.94 12.72
N ALA A 129 -11.98 11.33 11.61
CA ALA A 129 -12.45 9.94 11.61
C ALA A 129 -11.25 8.98 11.62
N LYS A 130 -11.26 7.96 12.48
CA LYS A 130 -10.16 6.98 12.60
C LYS A 130 -10.68 5.57 12.39
N HIS A 131 -10.19 4.89 11.35
CA HIS A 131 -10.63 3.55 10.97
C HIS A 131 -9.48 2.55 10.98
N LEU A 132 -9.66 1.47 11.74
CA LEU A 132 -8.79 0.30 11.66
C LEU A 132 -9.53 -0.80 10.89
N VAL A 133 -9.07 -1.08 9.68
CA VAL A 133 -9.62 -2.11 8.80
C VAL A 133 -8.91 -3.43 9.07
N VAL A 134 -9.68 -4.39 9.57
CA VAL A 134 -9.26 -5.77 9.85
C VAL A 134 -10.09 -6.70 8.97
N GLY A 135 -9.63 -7.93 8.80
CA GLY A 135 -10.40 -8.97 8.11
C GLY A 135 -9.50 -10.08 7.62
N GLU A 136 -10.12 -11.12 7.06
CA GLU A 136 -9.40 -12.31 6.61
C GLU A 136 -8.49 -12.05 5.39
N ARG A 137 -7.63 -13.01 5.08
CA ARG A 137 -6.77 -12.94 3.91
C ARG A 137 -7.64 -12.76 2.66
N GLN A 138 -7.26 -11.81 1.80
CA GLN A 138 -7.97 -11.53 0.53
C GLN A 138 -9.43 -11.03 0.66
N SER A 139 -9.84 -10.51 1.84
CA SER A 139 -11.17 -9.93 2.05
C SER A 139 -11.43 -8.58 1.35
N GLY A 140 -10.38 -7.90 0.87
CA GLY A 140 -10.49 -6.61 0.17
C GLY A 140 -9.98 -5.38 0.93
N LYS A 141 -9.30 -5.53 2.07
CA LYS A 141 -8.76 -4.42 2.90
C LYS A 141 -8.03 -3.33 2.11
N SER A 142 -7.03 -3.70 1.33
CA SER A 142 -6.27 -2.75 0.51
C SER A 142 -7.10 -2.09 -0.60
N ILE A 143 -8.17 -2.76 -1.08
CA ILE A 143 -9.08 -2.20 -2.08
C ILE A 143 -10.01 -1.18 -1.42
N LEU A 144 -10.49 -1.45 -0.20
CA LEU A 144 -11.26 -0.47 0.56
C LEU A 144 -10.44 0.79 0.83
N MET A 145 -9.18 0.64 1.24
CA MET A 145 -8.27 1.78 1.39
C MET A 145 -8.08 2.55 0.08
N LEU A 146 -7.97 1.84 -1.04
CA LEU A 146 -7.92 2.44 -2.38
C LEU A 146 -9.19 3.22 -2.70
N GLN A 147 -10.36 2.68 -2.40
CA GLN A 147 -11.64 3.35 -2.58
C GLN A 147 -11.74 4.62 -1.73
N THR A 148 -11.30 4.58 -0.47
CA THR A 148 -11.23 5.77 0.38
C THR A 148 -10.30 6.84 -0.20
N MET A 149 -9.15 6.44 -0.76
CA MET A 149 -8.26 7.37 -1.46
C MET A 149 -8.95 7.98 -2.70
N CYS A 150 -9.71 7.20 -3.46
CA CYS A 150 -10.49 7.73 -4.59
C CYS A 150 -11.44 8.83 -4.14
N MET A 151 -12.25 8.57 -3.11
CA MET A 151 -13.20 9.52 -2.54
C MET A 151 -12.53 10.81 -2.05
N ALA A 152 -11.36 10.67 -1.40
CA ALA A 152 -10.58 11.81 -0.93
C ALA A 152 -10.06 12.67 -2.10
N TYR A 153 -9.53 12.06 -3.16
CA TYR A 153 -9.08 12.80 -4.36
C TYR A 153 -10.23 13.50 -5.07
N MET A 154 -11.39 12.82 -5.21
CA MET A 154 -12.60 13.40 -5.80
C MET A 154 -13.06 14.67 -5.05
N ASN A 155 -12.88 14.70 -3.72
CA ASN A 155 -13.21 15.85 -2.88
C ASN A 155 -12.05 16.84 -2.69
N ASN A 156 -10.97 16.73 -3.47
CA ASN A 156 -9.78 17.58 -3.39
C ASN A 156 -9.06 17.57 -2.01
N TRP A 157 -9.08 16.44 -1.31
CA TRP A 157 -8.32 16.25 -0.07
C TRP A 157 -6.85 15.97 -0.36
N ILE A 158 -5.98 16.25 0.62
CA ILE A 158 -4.57 15.82 0.58
C ILE A 158 -4.50 14.37 1.05
N VAL A 159 -4.03 13.48 0.19
CA VAL A 159 -3.88 12.06 0.49
C VAL A 159 -2.41 11.74 0.75
N LEU A 160 -2.13 11.21 1.94
CA LEU A 160 -0.82 10.73 2.36
C LEU A 160 -0.88 9.20 2.50
N ASN A 161 -0.25 8.49 1.58
CA ASN A 161 -0.31 7.03 1.53
C ASN A 161 1.04 6.36 1.88
N VAL A 162 0.97 5.38 2.77
CA VAL A 162 2.01 4.38 3.05
C VAL A 162 1.57 3.04 2.47
N PRO A 163 2.05 2.65 1.27
CA PRO A 163 1.56 1.46 0.57
C PRO A 163 1.85 0.13 1.28
N GLU A 164 2.99 0.06 1.97
CA GLU A 164 3.49 -1.14 2.66
C GLU A 164 4.29 -0.73 3.90
N ALA A 165 3.71 -0.91 5.08
CA ALA A 165 4.39 -0.64 6.35
C ALA A 165 5.66 -1.48 6.56
N GLN A 166 5.74 -2.68 5.97
CA GLN A 166 6.90 -3.57 6.06
C GLN A 166 8.21 -2.95 5.54
N ASP A 167 8.14 -2.00 4.60
CA ASP A 167 9.33 -1.35 4.04
C ASP A 167 10.09 -0.55 5.10
N PHE A 168 9.38 -0.09 6.14
CA PHE A 168 9.96 0.62 7.29
C PHE A 168 10.71 -0.30 8.25
N MET A 169 10.51 -1.62 8.17
CA MET A 169 11.04 -2.59 9.15
C MET A 169 12.08 -3.54 8.58
N ASN A 170 12.21 -3.62 7.25
CA ASN A 170 12.97 -4.68 6.60
C ASN A 170 14.50 -4.46 6.51
N ASN A 171 15.06 -3.44 7.17
CA ASN A 171 16.49 -3.10 7.10
C ASN A 171 17.03 -2.98 5.66
N THR A 172 16.24 -2.32 4.81
CA THR A 172 16.57 -2.08 3.39
C THR A 172 16.90 -0.63 3.08
N SER A 173 16.60 0.29 4.01
CA SER A 173 16.79 1.73 3.85
C SER A 173 17.71 2.30 4.92
N SER A 174 18.39 3.40 4.63
CA SER A 174 19.21 4.10 5.61
C SER A 174 18.39 4.59 6.81
N TYR A 175 18.97 4.51 7.99
CA TYR A 175 18.45 5.08 9.22
C TYR A 175 19.56 5.83 9.95
N ALA A 176 19.20 6.79 10.78
CA ALA A 176 20.16 7.53 11.61
C ALA A 176 19.53 7.81 12.98
N PRO A 177 20.32 7.83 14.06
CA PRO A 177 19.84 8.28 15.36
C PRO A 177 19.43 9.74 15.27
N LEU A 178 18.27 10.07 15.83
CA LEU A 178 17.81 11.45 15.95
C LEU A 178 18.75 12.19 16.91
N ARG A 179 19.52 13.15 16.37
CA ARG A 179 20.36 14.05 17.17
C ARG A 179 19.47 15.12 17.79
N GLN A 180 19.48 15.25 19.12
CA GLN A 180 18.84 16.38 19.77
C GLN A 180 19.59 17.68 19.46
N GLN A 181 18.86 18.81 19.43
CA GLN A 181 19.40 20.13 19.06
C GLN A 181 20.55 20.60 19.95
N ASP A 182 20.69 20.04 21.16
CA ASP A 182 21.74 20.45 22.13
C ASP A 182 22.83 19.39 22.36
N GLY A 183 22.90 18.32 21.55
CA GLY A 183 23.91 17.27 21.70
C GLY A 183 23.83 16.45 23.00
N ARG A 184 22.79 16.67 23.81
CA ARG A 184 22.50 15.87 25.00
C ARG A 184 21.74 14.60 24.60
N PRO A 185 22.01 13.45 25.25
CA PRO A 185 21.16 12.27 25.08
C PRO A 185 19.77 12.56 25.64
N SER A 186 18.71 12.09 24.96
CA SER A 186 17.36 12.14 25.50
C SER A 186 17.30 11.44 26.85
N GLU A 187 16.57 11.98 27.82
CA GLU A 187 16.24 11.29 29.08
C GLU A 187 15.29 10.08 28.88
N GLY A 188 15.20 9.56 27.65
CA GLY A 188 14.35 8.45 27.24
C GLY A 188 14.96 7.67 26.10
N GLU A 189 14.20 6.74 25.53
CA GLU A 189 14.70 5.85 24.47
C GLU A 189 15.19 6.61 23.23
N GLN A 190 16.33 6.17 22.70
CA GLN A 190 16.92 6.74 21.49
C GLN A 190 15.99 6.53 20.29
N LEU A 191 15.57 7.63 19.66
CA LEU A 191 14.75 7.59 18.45
C LEU A 191 15.59 7.60 17.18
N TYR A 192 15.02 7.05 16.11
CA TYR A 192 15.68 6.94 14.81
C TYR A 192 14.85 7.59 13.70
N ILE A 193 15.54 8.25 12.77
CA ILE A 193 14.98 8.80 11.53
C ILE A 193 15.30 7.89 10.35
N GLN A 194 14.44 7.92 9.32
CA GLN A 194 14.63 7.13 8.09
C GLN A 194 14.57 8.06 6.86
N PRO A 195 15.70 8.69 6.48
CA PRO A 195 15.72 9.77 5.48
C PRO A 195 15.16 9.34 4.11
N HIS A 196 15.62 8.23 3.53
CA HIS A 196 15.16 7.76 2.23
C HIS A 196 13.68 7.35 2.20
N LEU A 197 13.16 6.76 3.28
CA LEU A 197 11.74 6.42 3.36
C LEU A 197 10.87 7.68 3.51
N THR A 198 11.37 8.68 4.25
CA THR A 198 10.73 9.99 4.39
C THR A 198 10.67 10.70 3.04
N GLN A 199 11.80 10.75 2.31
CA GLN A 199 11.87 11.27 0.94
C GLN A 199 10.83 10.56 0.06
N GLY A 200 10.85 9.23 0.03
CA GLY A 200 9.92 8.47 -0.78
C GLY A 200 8.45 8.75 -0.44
N LEU A 201 8.12 8.99 0.83
CA LEU A 201 6.77 9.37 1.27
C LEU A 201 6.39 10.78 0.77
N LEU A 202 7.27 11.76 0.93
CA LEU A 202 7.05 13.14 0.49
C LEU A 202 6.98 13.25 -1.04
N THR A 203 7.82 12.52 -1.77
CA THR A 203 7.76 12.46 -3.24
C THR A 203 6.43 11.89 -3.73
N ARG A 204 5.87 10.87 -3.06
CA ARG A 204 4.54 10.36 -3.40
C ARG A 204 3.46 11.40 -3.13
N ALA A 205 3.49 12.02 -1.97
CA ALA A 205 2.55 13.07 -1.59
C ALA A 205 2.60 14.27 -2.57
N LEU A 206 3.79 14.63 -3.05
CA LEU A 206 4.01 15.69 -4.02
C LEU A 206 3.31 15.42 -5.36
N TYR A 207 3.56 14.26 -5.97
CA TYR A 207 3.02 13.94 -7.29
C TYR A 207 1.52 13.61 -7.23
N SER A 208 1.06 12.87 -6.22
CA SER A 208 -0.35 12.49 -6.14
C SER A 208 -1.28 13.65 -5.81
N ASN A 209 -0.80 14.69 -5.12
CA ASN A 209 -1.57 15.86 -4.72
C ASN A 209 -1.14 17.15 -5.45
N GLU A 210 -0.48 17.04 -6.61
CA GLU A 210 0.15 18.18 -7.27
C GLU A 210 -0.83 19.33 -7.54
N SER A 211 -2.06 19.01 -7.96
CA SER A 211 -3.12 19.99 -8.25
C SER A 211 -3.46 20.85 -7.03
N VAL A 212 -3.60 20.24 -5.86
CA VAL A 212 -3.95 20.89 -4.60
C VAL A 212 -2.76 21.66 -4.04
N LEU A 213 -1.57 21.06 -4.03
CA LEU A 213 -0.37 21.63 -3.40
C LEU A 213 0.16 22.90 -4.09
N LYS A 214 -0.06 23.05 -5.40
CA LYS A 214 0.32 24.26 -6.15
C LYS A 214 -0.38 25.52 -5.66
N GLY A 215 -1.64 25.40 -5.22
CA GLY A 215 -2.43 26.53 -4.76
C GLY A 215 -2.15 26.96 -3.32
N LEU A 216 -1.47 26.11 -2.54
CA LEU A 216 -1.29 26.31 -1.10
C LEU A 216 0.01 27.04 -0.79
N LYS A 217 -0.10 28.26 -0.26
CA LYS A 217 1.03 29.03 0.28
C LYS A 217 1.40 28.56 1.69
N ILE A 218 2.63 28.78 2.10
CA ILE A 218 3.15 28.42 3.43
C ILE A 218 2.58 29.39 4.49
N ASN A 219 2.09 28.86 5.62
CA ASN A 219 1.49 29.67 6.69
C ASN A 219 2.47 29.90 7.87
N HIS A 220 3.34 28.95 8.17
CA HIS A 220 4.23 28.98 9.32
C HIS A 220 5.68 29.27 8.92
N GLU A 221 6.45 29.79 9.88
CA GLU A 221 7.88 29.99 9.70
C GLU A 221 8.61 28.65 9.56
N LEU A 222 9.40 28.55 8.49
CA LEU A 222 10.21 27.38 8.21
C LEU A 222 11.56 27.45 8.92
N PRO A 223 12.16 26.29 9.27
CA PRO A 223 13.54 26.24 9.75
C PRO A 223 14.50 26.91 8.77
N LYS A 224 15.47 27.68 9.29
CA LYS A 224 16.49 28.39 8.47
C LYS A 224 17.29 27.49 7.53
N SER A 225 17.34 26.19 7.80
CA SER A 225 17.97 25.19 6.94
C SER A 225 17.24 24.97 5.61
N LEU A 226 15.97 25.36 5.52
CA LEU A 226 15.13 25.23 4.33
C LEU A 226 15.10 26.58 3.61
N ALA A 227 16.06 26.80 2.70
CA ALA A 227 16.14 28.03 1.92
C ALA A 227 15.05 28.06 0.84
N LEU A 228 13.90 28.67 1.15
CA LEU A 228 12.78 28.86 0.23
C LEU A 228 12.53 30.33 -0.08
N LYS A 229 11.99 30.61 -1.27
CA LYS A 229 11.60 31.96 -1.68
C LYS A 229 10.40 32.44 -0.84
N ALA A 230 10.28 33.75 -0.62
CA ALA A 230 9.25 34.35 0.24
C ALA A 230 7.79 34.11 -0.19
N GLN A 231 7.54 33.58 -1.39
CA GLN A 231 6.20 33.21 -1.88
C GLN A 231 6.13 31.74 -2.33
N ALA A 232 6.97 30.88 -1.75
CA ALA A 232 6.98 29.46 -2.08
C ALA A 232 5.64 28.78 -1.73
N SER A 233 5.25 27.83 -2.57
CA SER A 233 4.10 26.95 -2.34
C SER A 233 4.50 25.73 -1.50
N LEU A 234 3.52 25.00 -0.97
CA LEU A 234 3.76 23.70 -0.32
C LEU A 234 4.36 22.69 -1.31
N LYS A 235 4.06 22.82 -2.61
CA LYS A 235 4.71 22.02 -3.66
C LYS A 235 6.22 22.23 -3.65
N ASP A 236 6.68 23.48 -3.58
CA ASP A 236 8.11 23.81 -3.60
C ASP A 236 8.83 23.29 -2.36
N LEU A 237 8.16 23.31 -1.20
CA LEU A 237 8.68 22.71 0.03
C LEU A 237 8.88 21.19 -0.10
N LEU A 238 7.92 20.49 -0.69
CA LEU A 238 8.01 19.04 -0.90
C LEU A 238 9.02 18.66 -1.98
N GLN A 239 9.21 19.50 -3.00
CA GLN A 239 10.22 19.30 -4.03
C GLN A 239 11.64 19.25 -3.44
N LEU A 240 11.95 20.10 -2.45
CA LEU A 240 13.25 20.07 -1.76
C LEU A 240 13.57 18.70 -1.15
N ALA A 241 12.57 18.05 -0.55
CA ALA A 241 12.76 16.71 0.01
C ALA A 241 12.83 15.62 -1.05
N ALA A 242 12.14 15.81 -2.19
CA ALA A 242 12.23 14.89 -3.31
C ALA A 242 13.64 14.89 -3.92
N ASP A 243 14.28 16.05 -3.97
CA ASP A 243 15.62 16.23 -4.52
C ASP A 243 16.72 15.78 -3.54
N ASP A 244 16.59 16.11 -2.25
CA ASP A 244 17.57 15.75 -1.21
C ASP A 244 16.95 14.98 -0.02
N HIS A 245 17.42 13.74 0.16
CA HIS A 245 17.03 12.86 1.25
C HIS A 245 17.46 13.37 2.64
N THR A 246 18.53 14.16 2.76
CA THR A 246 19.02 14.64 4.07
C THR A 246 18.07 15.68 4.69
N LEU A 247 17.43 16.47 3.83
CA LEU A 247 16.43 17.47 4.20
C LEU A 247 15.03 16.88 4.42
N ALA A 248 14.80 15.63 4.04
CA ALA A 248 13.48 15.01 4.05
C ALA A 248 12.82 15.02 5.45
N TRP A 249 13.57 14.79 6.53
CA TRP A 249 13.01 14.81 7.89
C TRP A 249 12.63 16.22 8.37
N PRO A 250 13.51 17.24 8.29
CA PRO A 250 13.11 18.63 8.54
C PRO A 250 11.92 19.09 7.70
N VAL A 251 11.90 18.75 6.41
CA VAL A 251 10.77 19.07 5.50
C VAL A 251 9.49 18.36 5.95
N TRP A 252 9.55 17.08 6.33
CA TRP A 252 8.40 16.35 6.87
C TRP A 252 7.81 17.06 8.09
N LYS A 253 8.65 17.48 9.05
CA LYS A 253 8.16 18.21 10.24
C LYS A 253 7.49 19.53 9.88
N ALA A 254 8.09 20.30 8.96
CA ALA A 254 7.53 21.56 8.51
C ALA A 254 6.19 21.33 7.76
N PHE A 255 6.18 20.39 6.82
CA PHE A 255 4.98 20.02 6.06
C PHE A 255 3.86 19.51 6.97
N TRP A 256 4.19 18.67 7.95
CA TRP A 256 3.21 18.17 8.90
C TRP A 256 2.62 19.30 9.75
N ARG A 257 3.46 20.24 10.21
CA ARG A 257 3.01 21.42 10.94
C ARG A 257 1.98 22.23 10.15
N GLU A 258 2.23 22.44 8.85
CA GLU A 258 1.32 23.13 7.93
C GLU A 258 -0.04 22.45 7.73
N LEU A 259 -0.12 21.14 7.95
CA LEU A 259 -1.35 20.35 7.85
C LEU A 259 -2.10 20.26 9.18
N SER A 260 -1.37 20.20 10.29
CA SER A 260 -1.93 19.99 11.62
C SER A 260 -2.35 21.28 12.31
N GLU A 261 -1.55 22.35 12.21
CA GLU A 261 -1.81 23.61 12.90
C GLU A 261 -2.77 24.51 12.08
N PRO A 262 -3.67 25.26 12.75
CA PRO A 262 -4.47 26.27 12.07
C PRO A 262 -3.56 27.41 11.61
N GLY A 263 -3.78 27.90 10.39
CA GLY A 263 -3.03 29.00 9.82
C GLY A 263 -3.92 30.04 9.16
N THR A 264 -3.31 31.11 8.65
CA THR A 264 -4.01 32.27 8.07
C THR A 264 -4.90 31.89 6.88
N ASN A 265 -4.47 30.91 6.08
CA ASN A 265 -5.23 30.39 4.95
C ASN A 265 -5.83 29.02 5.30
N PRO A 266 -7.10 28.76 4.92
CA PRO A 266 -7.73 27.46 5.12
C PRO A 266 -6.96 26.37 4.37
N ARG A 267 -6.83 25.19 4.99
CA ARG A 267 -6.23 24.02 4.34
C ARG A 267 -7.31 23.03 3.95
N PRO A 268 -7.08 22.26 2.87
CA PRO A 268 -7.90 21.09 2.59
C PRO A 268 -7.73 20.04 3.68
N ARG A 269 -8.72 19.16 3.78
CA ARG A 269 -8.73 18.01 4.68
C ARG A 269 -7.65 17.00 4.27
N VAL A 270 -7.23 16.18 5.23
CA VAL A 270 -6.16 15.21 5.04
C VAL A 270 -6.68 13.78 5.23
N LEU A 271 -6.37 12.91 4.27
CA LEU A 271 -6.48 11.46 4.43
C LEU A 271 -5.09 10.88 4.67
N PHE A 272 -4.86 10.27 5.83
CA PHE A 272 -3.67 9.46 6.07
C PHE A 272 -4.01 7.98 5.99
N ALA A 273 -3.44 7.29 5.00
CA ALA A 273 -3.70 5.87 4.71
C ALA A 273 -2.42 5.05 4.88
N ALA A 274 -2.49 3.93 5.60
CA ALA A 274 -1.36 3.01 5.75
C ALA A 274 -1.81 1.55 5.70
N ASP A 275 -1.11 0.75 4.91
CA ASP A 275 -1.39 -0.69 4.76
C ASP A 275 -0.31 -1.57 5.40
N SER A 276 -0.69 -2.80 5.73
CA SER A 276 0.15 -3.81 6.38
C SER A 276 0.68 -3.41 7.77
N ILE A 277 -0.10 -2.62 8.53
CA ILE A 277 0.33 -2.00 9.79
C ILE A 277 0.78 -2.98 10.88
N ASP A 278 0.48 -4.27 10.72
CA ASP A 278 0.95 -5.34 11.59
C ASP A 278 2.47 -5.30 11.78
N HIS A 279 3.21 -4.89 10.75
CA HIS A 279 4.66 -4.77 10.81
C HIS A 279 5.16 -3.65 11.73
N TRP A 280 4.35 -2.64 12.03
CA TRP A 280 4.73 -1.55 12.95
C TRP A 280 4.53 -1.88 14.42
N MET A 281 3.95 -3.04 14.74
CA MET A 281 3.52 -3.42 16.09
C MET A 281 4.45 -4.46 16.73
N GLY A 282 5.74 -4.42 16.39
CA GLY A 282 6.73 -5.33 16.96
C GLY A 282 8.18 -4.93 16.64
N PRO A 283 9.15 -5.83 16.85
CA PRO A 283 10.57 -5.54 16.59
C PRO A 283 10.85 -5.37 15.09
N SER A 284 11.77 -4.46 14.77
CA SER A 284 12.26 -4.27 13.41
C SER A 284 13.43 -5.22 13.07
N LYS A 285 14.01 -5.10 11.88
CA LYS A 285 15.27 -5.79 11.51
C LYS A 285 16.50 -4.88 11.59
N TYR A 286 16.35 -3.68 12.13
CA TYR A 286 17.45 -2.74 12.34
C TYR A 286 18.11 -2.97 13.70
N TYR A 287 19.36 -2.54 13.82
CA TYR A 287 20.18 -2.70 15.01
C TYR A 287 20.65 -1.34 15.53
N ASN A 288 20.80 -1.18 16.84
CA ASN A 288 21.45 -0.01 17.42
C ASN A 288 22.99 -0.20 17.43
N ALA A 289 23.71 0.77 18.01
CA ALA A 289 25.17 0.72 18.12
C ALA A 289 25.64 -0.46 19.00
N GLU A 290 24.81 -0.87 19.95
CA GLU A 290 25.01 -1.98 20.89
C GLU A 290 24.63 -3.35 20.30
N HIS A 291 24.25 -3.41 19.01
CA HIS A 291 23.81 -4.61 18.32
C HIS A 291 22.51 -5.24 18.86
N GLU A 292 21.66 -4.45 19.50
CA GLU A 292 20.32 -4.82 19.91
C GLU A 292 19.30 -4.43 18.82
N ILE A 293 18.22 -5.19 18.73
CA ILE A 293 17.17 -4.94 17.74
C ILE A 293 16.38 -3.69 18.13
N ILE A 294 16.28 -2.75 17.19
CA ILE A 294 15.48 -1.54 17.35
C ILE A 294 14.00 -1.91 17.23
N HIS A 295 13.18 -1.45 18.18
CA HIS A 295 11.74 -1.64 18.14
C HIS A 295 11.08 -0.71 17.10
N SER A 296 9.97 -1.13 16.47
CA SER A 296 9.29 -0.31 15.44
C SER A 296 8.89 1.07 15.94
N GLN A 297 8.45 1.18 17.20
CA GLN A 297 8.02 2.42 17.83
C GLN A 297 9.18 3.37 18.17
N GLN A 298 10.43 2.94 18.01
CA GLN A 298 11.60 3.82 18.16
C GLN A 298 11.90 4.60 16.86
N PHE A 299 11.30 4.21 15.73
CA PHE A 299 11.33 5.01 14.52
C PHE A 299 10.36 6.18 14.62
N THR A 300 10.89 7.39 14.48
CA THR A 300 10.14 8.67 14.61
C THR A 300 8.90 8.73 13.73
N LEU A 301 8.97 8.35 12.45
CA LEU A 301 7.82 8.33 11.54
C LEU A 301 6.75 7.32 11.98
N VAL A 302 7.17 6.12 12.36
CA VAL A 302 6.26 5.04 12.73
C VAL A 302 5.54 5.40 14.03
N ARG A 303 6.30 5.85 15.03
CA ARG A 303 5.74 6.37 16.29
C ARG A 303 4.79 7.53 16.05
N HIS A 304 5.13 8.43 15.13
CA HIS A 304 4.25 9.52 14.76
C HIS A 304 2.93 8.99 14.19
N PHE A 305 2.96 8.08 13.21
CA PHE A 305 1.75 7.52 12.60
C PHE A 305 0.88 6.73 13.57
N THR A 306 1.49 5.91 14.44
CA THR A 306 0.75 5.12 15.44
C THR A 306 0.15 6.02 16.50
N ASN A 307 0.85 7.07 16.93
CA ASN A 307 0.29 8.09 17.82
C ASN A 307 -0.88 8.84 17.18
N LEU A 308 -0.83 9.17 15.88
CA LEU A 308 -1.96 9.82 15.20
C LEU A 308 -3.22 8.95 15.26
N MET A 309 -3.07 7.65 15.02
CA MET A 309 -4.17 6.69 15.05
C MET A 309 -4.70 6.47 16.48
N PHE A 310 -3.82 6.26 17.45
CA PHE A 310 -4.19 5.86 18.82
C PHE A 310 -4.08 7.01 19.84
N ALA A 311 -4.11 8.27 19.42
CA ALA A 311 -4.17 9.40 20.34
C ALA A 311 -5.49 9.45 21.11
N LYS A 312 -5.40 9.66 22.44
CA LYS A 312 -6.54 9.78 23.36
C LYS A 312 -7.36 11.06 23.18
N GLN A 313 -6.71 12.18 22.89
CA GLN A 313 -7.37 13.48 22.76
C GLN A 313 -6.73 14.35 21.68
N GLY A 314 -7.53 15.22 21.09
CA GLY A 314 -7.15 16.15 20.03
C GLY A 314 -7.37 15.59 18.63
N SER A 315 -7.97 16.42 17.77
CA SER A 315 -7.93 16.16 16.32
C SER A 315 -6.50 16.42 15.84
N PRO A 316 -5.84 15.45 15.18
CA PRO A 316 -4.50 15.66 14.63
C PRO A 316 -4.46 16.71 13.51
N PHE A 317 -5.61 17.06 12.95
CA PHE A 317 -5.76 18.03 11.89
C PHE A 317 -6.73 19.13 12.33
N ALA A 318 -6.29 20.39 12.30
CA ALA A 318 -7.15 21.53 12.58
C ALA A 318 -8.35 21.61 11.60
N ASN A 319 -8.12 21.31 10.32
CA ASN A 319 -9.15 21.36 9.27
C ASN A 319 -9.93 20.03 9.14
N GLY A 320 -9.71 19.09 10.07
CA GLY A 320 -10.29 17.76 10.02
C GLY A 320 -9.66 16.84 8.97
N GLY A 321 -10.06 15.58 9.02
CA GLY A 321 -9.52 14.57 8.13
C GLY A 321 -9.97 13.15 8.46
N MET A 322 -9.29 12.19 7.84
CA MET A 322 -9.52 10.77 8.09
C MET A 322 -8.19 10.03 8.19
N ILE A 323 -8.11 9.08 9.11
CA ILE A 323 -6.97 8.17 9.26
C ILE A 323 -7.49 6.76 9.03
N MET A 324 -6.90 6.03 8.10
CA MET A 324 -7.28 4.66 7.77
C MET A 324 -6.08 3.73 7.78
N PHE A 325 -6.05 2.80 8.72
CA PHE A 325 -5.03 1.76 8.80
C PHE A 325 -5.62 0.42 8.38
N CYS A 326 -4.88 -0.34 7.58
CA CYS A 326 -5.25 -1.69 7.18
C CYS A 326 -4.26 -2.71 7.73
N THR A 327 -4.78 -3.80 8.29
CA THR A 327 -3.97 -4.97 8.58
C THR A 327 -3.73 -5.79 7.32
N THR A 328 -2.74 -6.66 7.33
CA THR A 328 -2.48 -7.62 6.26
C THR A 328 -2.81 -9.05 6.71
N GLY A 329 -3.38 -9.83 5.78
CA GLY A 329 -3.52 -11.29 5.92
C GLY A 329 -2.49 -12.06 5.11
N SER A 330 -1.49 -11.38 4.51
CA SER A 330 -0.45 -11.98 3.68
C SER A 330 0.90 -11.45 4.13
N ASN A 331 1.84 -12.37 4.42
CA ASN A 331 3.10 -12.04 5.09
C ASN A 331 2.87 -11.33 6.45
N THR A 332 1.91 -11.83 7.24
CA THR A 332 1.54 -11.21 8.51
C THR A 332 2.48 -11.66 9.62
N PRO A 333 3.16 -10.75 10.34
CA PRO A 333 3.90 -11.11 11.53
C PRO A 333 2.94 -11.50 12.66
N ALA A 334 3.27 -12.56 13.39
CA ALA A 334 2.44 -13.06 14.48
C ALA A 334 2.81 -12.35 15.80
N TYR A 335 2.33 -11.11 15.97
CA TYR A 335 2.52 -10.35 17.22
C TYR A 335 1.33 -10.54 18.17
N PRO A 336 1.51 -11.20 19.33
CA PRO A 336 0.40 -11.51 20.24
C PRO A 336 -0.31 -10.27 20.80
N THR A 337 0.43 -9.19 21.08
CA THR A 337 -0.12 -7.96 21.66
C THR A 337 -1.02 -7.21 20.68
N LEU A 338 -0.66 -7.17 19.39
CA LEU A 338 -1.54 -6.62 18.36
C LEU A 338 -2.83 -7.45 18.21
N LYS A 339 -2.70 -8.79 18.21
CA LYS A 339 -3.88 -9.66 18.16
C LYS A 339 -4.82 -9.39 19.34
N LEU A 340 -4.27 -9.30 20.54
CA LEU A 340 -5.02 -8.95 21.75
C LEU A 340 -5.73 -7.60 21.59
N LEU A 341 -5.03 -6.57 21.10
CA LEU A 341 -5.62 -5.25 20.85
C LEU A 341 -6.83 -5.33 19.90
N ILE A 342 -6.69 -6.05 18.79
CA ILE A 342 -7.77 -6.24 17.82
C ILE A 342 -8.94 -7.00 18.46
N ASP A 343 -8.67 -8.06 19.22
CA ASP A 343 -9.70 -8.84 19.89
C ASP A 343 -10.44 -8.02 20.96
N GLN A 344 -9.74 -7.15 21.69
CA GLN A 344 -10.33 -6.19 22.63
C GLN A 344 -11.23 -5.17 21.91
N MET A 345 -10.78 -4.64 20.76
CA MET A 345 -11.61 -3.74 19.95
C MET A 345 -12.85 -4.44 19.40
N ARG A 346 -12.74 -5.71 18.99
CA ARG A 346 -13.89 -6.54 18.57
C ARG A 346 -14.88 -6.76 19.70
N ALA A 347 -14.39 -7.08 20.91
CA ALA A 347 -15.24 -7.26 22.08
C ALA A 347 -16.01 -5.97 22.42
N ARG A 348 -15.34 -4.81 22.39
CA ARG A 348 -15.99 -3.51 22.58
C ARG A 348 -17.02 -3.19 21.51
N ALA A 349 -16.72 -3.48 20.24
CA ALA A 349 -17.67 -3.29 19.14
C ALA A 349 -18.93 -4.16 19.29
N ARG A 350 -18.82 -5.32 19.98
CA ARG A 350 -19.96 -6.18 20.35
C ARG A 350 -20.67 -5.74 21.64
N GLY A 351 -20.23 -4.67 22.29
CA GLY A 351 -20.79 -4.18 23.55
C GLY A 351 -20.35 -4.95 24.79
N ILE A 352 -19.29 -5.76 24.71
CA ILE A 352 -18.74 -6.52 25.84
C ILE A 352 -17.86 -5.58 26.69
N PRO A 353 -18.23 -5.28 27.95
CA PRO A 353 -17.48 -4.34 28.77
C PRO A 353 -16.14 -4.93 29.24
N PRO A 354 -15.11 -4.11 29.50
CA PRO A 354 -13.79 -4.56 29.96
C PRO A 354 -13.79 -5.32 31.30
N THR A 355 -14.86 -5.17 32.09
CA THR A 355 -15.04 -5.84 33.39
C THR A 355 -15.64 -7.24 33.28
N SER A 356 -16.17 -7.62 32.12
CA SER A 356 -16.76 -8.94 31.91
C SER A 356 -15.70 -10.03 31.78
N ALA A 357 -16.05 -11.25 32.20
CA ALA A 357 -15.18 -12.42 32.08
C ALA A 357 -14.86 -12.78 30.61
N ASP A 358 -15.75 -12.43 29.68
CA ASP A 358 -15.60 -12.68 28.25
C ASP A 358 -14.71 -11.65 27.54
N PHE A 359 -14.27 -10.60 28.24
CA PHE A 359 -13.36 -9.61 27.68
C PHE A 359 -11.95 -10.20 27.51
N PRO A 360 -11.34 -10.12 26.33
CA PRO A 360 -10.03 -10.71 26.09
C PRO A 360 -8.94 -9.96 26.88
N LEU A 361 -8.33 -10.68 27.83
CA LEU A 361 -7.21 -10.22 28.64
C LEU A 361 -5.89 -10.82 28.11
N PRO A 362 -4.74 -10.20 28.40
CA PRO A 362 -3.45 -10.82 28.13
C PRO A 362 -3.39 -12.21 28.76
N ALA A 363 -2.93 -13.20 28.00
CA ALA A 363 -2.79 -14.56 28.51
C ALA A 363 -1.86 -14.57 29.75
N PRO A 364 -2.16 -15.37 30.78
CA PRO A 364 -1.27 -15.52 31.93
C PRO A 364 0.14 -15.89 31.47
N PHE A 365 1.16 -15.26 32.07
CA PHE A 365 2.57 -15.45 31.74
C PHE A 365 3.00 -15.05 30.32
N SER A 366 2.12 -14.42 29.54
CA SER A 366 2.56 -13.73 28.32
C SER A 366 3.36 -12.47 28.68
N LYS A 367 4.38 -12.16 27.88
CA LYS A 367 5.11 -10.88 27.94
C LYS A 367 4.59 -9.98 26.83
N PRO A 368 3.50 -9.23 27.06
CA PRO A 368 2.98 -8.33 26.05
C PRO A 368 3.98 -7.19 25.80
N ASP A 369 4.03 -6.74 24.55
CA ASP A 369 4.85 -5.61 24.13
C ASP A 369 4.38 -4.32 24.83
N PRO A 370 5.24 -3.66 25.63
CA PRO A 370 4.84 -2.48 26.40
C PRO A 370 4.46 -1.30 25.50
N HIS A 371 5.12 -1.14 24.35
CA HIS A 371 4.83 -0.02 23.45
C HIS A 371 3.47 -0.20 22.78
N VAL A 372 3.13 -1.42 22.36
CA VAL A 372 1.82 -1.70 21.74
C VAL A 372 0.70 -1.62 22.79
N LEU A 373 0.96 -2.04 24.03
CA LEU A 373 0.01 -1.87 25.13
C LEU A 373 -0.30 -0.41 25.44
N GLU A 374 0.67 0.49 25.33
CA GLU A 374 0.45 1.93 25.52
C GLU A 374 -0.57 2.47 24.51
N LEU A 375 -0.50 2.02 23.25
CA LEU A 375 -1.43 2.40 22.18
C LEU A 375 -2.87 1.93 22.44
N THR A 376 -3.07 0.82 23.18
CA THR A 376 -4.39 0.30 23.54
C THR A 376 -5.26 1.35 24.24
N SER A 377 -4.63 2.26 24.98
CA SER A 377 -5.34 3.26 25.77
C SER A 377 -6.07 4.32 24.94
N GLY A 378 -5.73 4.51 23.66
CA GLY A 378 -6.47 5.39 22.74
C GLY A 378 -7.29 4.66 21.67
N SER A 379 -7.39 3.34 21.76
CA SER A 379 -8.20 2.52 20.84
C SER A 379 -9.71 2.78 20.92
N GLU A 380 -10.19 3.44 21.98
CA GLU A 380 -11.61 3.79 22.15
C GLU A 380 -12.10 4.79 21.10
N ASN A 381 -11.21 5.65 20.61
CA ASN A 381 -11.52 6.65 19.57
C ASN A 381 -11.39 6.08 18.15
N VAL A 382 -11.04 4.80 18.01
CA VAL A 382 -10.78 4.16 16.72
C VAL A 382 -11.94 3.23 16.38
N LYS A 383 -12.60 3.48 15.25
CA LYS A 383 -13.65 2.60 14.73
C LYS A 383 -13.01 1.39 14.05
N LEU A 384 -13.35 0.20 14.53
CA LEU A 384 -12.96 -1.06 13.90
C LEU A 384 -13.90 -1.37 12.72
N LEU A 385 -13.33 -1.66 11.55
CA LEU A 385 -14.04 -2.16 10.38
C LEU A 385 -13.57 -3.60 10.11
N ASP A 386 -14.41 -4.59 10.43
CA ASP A 386 -14.09 -6.01 10.21
C ASP A 386 -14.66 -6.47 8.87
N LEU A 387 -13.79 -6.61 7.88
CA LEU A 387 -14.16 -7.00 6.52
C LEU A 387 -14.31 -8.51 6.40
N ASN A 388 -15.55 -8.90 6.17
CA ASN A 388 -15.97 -10.27 5.89
C ASN A 388 -16.13 -10.51 4.38
N GLY A 389 -16.50 -11.74 4.03
CA GLY A 389 -16.90 -12.11 2.68
C GLY A 389 -18.08 -11.27 2.17
N LEU A 390 -18.21 -11.19 0.85
CA LEU A 390 -19.29 -10.45 0.18
C LEU A 390 -20.66 -11.01 0.54
N SER A 391 -21.63 -10.11 0.60
CA SER A 391 -23.04 -10.48 0.63
C SER A 391 -23.45 -11.18 -0.68
N VAL A 392 -24.60 -11.84 -0.68
CA VAL A 392 -25.13 -12.51 -1.87
C VAL A 392 -25.31 -11.54 -3.06
N PRO A 393 -25.94 -10.37 -2.92
CA PRO A 393 -26.08 -9.43 -4.04
C PRO A 393 -24.73 -8.89 -4.53
N GLU A 394 -23.80 -8.56 -3.62
CA GLU A 394 -22.45 -8.10 -4.00
C GLU A 394 -21.66 -9.19 -4.72
N SER A 395 -21.77 -10.45 -4.28
CA SER A 395 -21.13 -11.60 -4.94
C SER A 395 -21.67 -11.78 -6.35
N ARG A 396 -22.99 -11.61 -6.53
CA ARG A 396 -23.65 -11.71 -7.82
C ARG A 396 -23.13 -10.64 -8.79
N GLY A 397 -23.18 -9.37 -8.43
CA GLY A 397 -22.72 -8.29 -9.31
C GLY A 397 -21.21 -8.37 -9.58
N TYR A 398 -20.41 -8.83 -8.62
CA TYR A 398 -19.00 -9.11 -8.85
C TYR A 398 -18.78 -10.22 -9.89
N LEU A 399 -19.54 -11.31 -9.82
CA LEU A 399 -19.43 -12.40 -10.80
C LEU A 399 -19.99 -12.01 -12.18
N GLU A 400 -21.08 -11.25 -12.22
CA GLU A 400 -21.66 -10.70 -13.45
C GLU A 400 -20.64 -9.84 -14.20
N TYR A 401 -19.84 -9.05 -13.48
CA TYR A 401 -18.74 -8.31 -14.07
C TYR A 401 -17.67 -9.22 -14.73
N PHE A 402 -17.33 -10.36 -14.11
CA PHE A 402 -16.41 -11.34 -14.70
C PHE A 402 -17.01 -12.03 -15.94
N ALA A 403 -18.31 -12.31 -15.92
CA ALA A 403 -19.02 -12.89 -17.06
C ALA A 403 -19.09 -11.90 -18.23
N ASN A 404 -19.49 -10.65 -17.98
CA ASN A 404 -19.57 -9.60 -18.99
C ASN A 404 -18.20 -9.22 -19.57
N SER A 405 -17.13 -9.40 -18.78
CA SER A 405 -15.75 -9.20 -19.25
C SER A 405 -15.21 -10.39 -20.08
N GLY A 406 -16.00 -11.46 -20.24
CA GLY A 406 -15.63 -12.67 -20.98
C GLY A 406 -14.66 -13.60 -20.24
N LEU A 407 -14.43 -13.38 -18.94
CA LEU A 407 -13.55 -14.21 -18.11
C LEU A 407 -14.28 -15.43 -17.58
N LEU A 408 -15.57 -15.29 -17.23
CA LEU A 408 -16.41 -16.37 -16.74
C LEU A 408 -17.35 -16.85 -17.84
N GLN A 409 -17.06 -18.02 -18.41
CA GLN A 409 -17.83 -18.61 -19.52
C GLN A 409 -18.99 -19.49 -19.02
N THR A 410 -19.69 -19.06 -17.97
CA THR A 410 -20.82 -19.81 -17.40
C THR A 410 -22.00 -18.89 -17.17
N GLN A 411 -23.21 -19.36 -17.47
CA GLN A 411 -24.43 -18.63 -17.12
C GLN A 411 -24.57 -18.50 -15.60
N LEU A 412 -24.78 -17.27 -15.15
CA LEU A 412 -24.91 -16.95 -13.73
C LEU A 412 -26.35 -17.14 -13.28
N ASN A 413 -26.64 -18.33 -12.75
CA ASN A 413 -27.87 -18.62 -12.03
C ASN A 413 -27.63 -18.51 -10.52
N GLU A 414 -28.70 -18.34 -9.74
CA GLU A 414 -28.60 -18.25 -8.26
C GLU A 414 -27.88 -19.44 -7.65
N GLY A 415 -28.16 -20.66 -8.14
CA GLY A 415 -27.47 -21.87 -7.71
C GLY A 415 -25.96 -21.82 -7.97
N LYS A 416 -25.52 -21.24 -9.10
CA LYS A 416 -24.09 -21.13 -9.41
C LYS A 416 -23.40 -20.06 -8.56
N VAL A 417 -24.08 -18.95 -8.29
CA VAL A 417 -23.59 -17.92 -7.36
C VAL A 417 -23.43 -18.53 -5.96
N ALA A 418 -24.42 -19.31 -5.50
CA ALA A 418 -24.34 -19.99 -4.20
C ALA A 418 -23.20 -21.01 -4.14
N GLU A 419 -22.99 -21.80 -5.20
CA GLU A 419 -21.88 -22.75 -5.31
C GLU A 419 -20.52 -22.04 -5.20
N LEU A 420 -20.29 -21.01 -6.03
CA LEU A 420 -19.03 -20.25 -6.03
C LEU A 420 -18.80 -19.52 -4.70
N ARG A 421 -19.87 -19.01 -4.08
CA ARG A 421 -19.80 -18.38 -2.76
C ARG A 421 -19.43 -19.39 -1.67
N SER A 422 -19.98 -20.61 -1.73
CA SER A 422 -19.64 -21.69 -0.81
C SER A 422 -18.16 -22.10 -0.95
N LEU A 423 -17.69 -22.29 -2.18
CA LEU A 423 -16.29 -22.62 -2.48
C LEU A 423 -15.29 -21.54 -2.06
N SER A 424 -15.74 -20.28 -2.02
CA SER A 424 -14.93 -19.13 -1.57
C SER A 424 -15.07 -18.83 -0.07
N ALA A 425 -15.44 -19.83 0.73
CA ALA A 425 -15.60 -19.71 2.19
C ALA A 425 -16.57 -18.59 2.61
N GLY A 426 -17.72 -18.50 1.94
CA GLY A 426 -18.73 -17.49 2.24
C GLY A 426 -18.53 -16.17 1.51
N GLY A 427 -17.82 -16.15 0.38
CA GLY A 427 -17.72 -14.99 -0.49
C GLY A 427 -16.45 -14.15 -0.30
N ILE A 428 -15.33 -14.74 0.12
CA ILE A 428 -14.06 -14.01 0.20
C ILE A 428 -13.68 -13.52 -1.20
N VAL A 429 -13.59 -12.20 -1.37
CA VAL A 429 -13.45 -11.52 -2.68
C VAL A 429 -12.31 -12.10 -3.52
N GLY A 430 -11.12 -12.27 -2.94
CA GLY A 430 -9.98 -12.77 -3.71
C GLY A 430 -10.05 -14.26 -4.04
N GLU A 431 -10.77 -15.08 -3.26
CA GLU A 431 -11.05 -16.47 -3.62
C GLU A 431 -12.12 -16.55 -4.72
N LEU A 432 -13.18 -15.74 -4.63
CA LEU A 432 -14.15 -15.55 -5.70
C LEU A 432 -13.48 -15.11 -7.01
N ALA A 433 -12.55 -14.16 -6.96
CA ALA A 433 -11.81 -13.69 -8.13
C ALA A 433 -10.96 -14.79 -8.77
N LYS A 434 -10.38 -15.69 -7.98
CA LYS A 434 -9.64 -16.85 -8.51
C LYS A 434 -10.57 -17.83 -9.18
N LEU A 435 -11.71 -18.16 -8.56
CA LEU A 435 -12.70 -19.07 -9.15
C LEU A 435 -13.28 -18.48 -10.45
N GLY A 436 -13.62 -17.19 -10.45
CA GLY A 436 -14.13 -16.49 -11.63
C GLY A 436 -13.15 -16.35 -12.79
N SER A 437 -11.84 -16.41 -12.54
CA SER A 437 -10.80 -16.31 -13.57
C SER A 437 -10.18 -17.65 -13.99
N ARG A 438 -10.35 -18.72 -13.20
CA ARG A 438 -9.66 -20.02 -13.41
C ARG A 438 -10.54 -21.16 -13.91
N ILE A 439 -11.79 -20.93 -14.31
CA ILE A 439 -12.60 -22.02 -14.85
C ILE A 439 -12.12 -22.36 -16.27
N ARG A 440 -11.10 -23.23 -16.32
CA ARG A 440 -10.98 -24.29 -17.31
C ARG A 440 -11.58 -25.52 -16.65
N PHE A 441 -12.79 -25.90 -17.07
CA PHE A 441 -13.22 -27.29 -16.92
C PHE A 441 -12.65 -28.10 -18.07
#